data_AF-A0A0N5D211-F1
#
_entry.id   AF-A0A0N5D211-F1
#
_cell.length_a   1.000
_cell.length_b   1.000
_cell.length_c   1.000
_cell.angle_alpha   90.00
_cell.angle_beta   90.00
_cell.angle_gamma   90.00
#
_symmetry.space_group_name_H-M   'P 1'
#
loop_
_entity.id
_entity.type
_entity.pdbx_description
1 polymer ?
#
loop_
_entity_poly.entity_id
_entity_poly.type
_entity_poly.pdbx_seq_one_letter_code
_entity_poly.pdbx_strand_id
1 'polypeptide(L)'
;MHALVKFLFHINPVNFKVVATLLWLFDSVLSTLIIWKVPYTEVDWLTYIQQVNRFEQGIRNYSEIRGDTGPIVYPAGHIWFYLILSRITNGGQNIRLAQYIFQFLYLVTMILVFRIYYMSYRLPPFVLIMLCCTSYRIHSIYLLRLFNDPVAMLLFYIAVNLWLSRHFWLGSVVYSLIIVTLCSLAVSVKMNILLFSPAVLFVLLFNTGYWNTLQIIFSCTAVQVNSYCY
;
A
#
# COMPACT_ATOMS: atom_id res chain seq x y z
N MET A 1 7.92 -29.80 -23.83
CA MET A 1 8.83 -29.19 -22.83
C MET A 1 9.50 -27.90 -23.33
N HIS A 2 10.11 -27.87 -24.52
CA HIS A 2 10.80 -26.67 -25.03
C HIS A 2 9.94 -25.40 -25.14
N ALA A 3 8.66 -25.52 -25.51
CA ALA A 3 7.77 -24.37 -25.66
C ALA A 3 7.45 -23.68 -24.31
N LEU A 4 7.18 -24.47 -23.26
CA LEU A 4 6.88 -23.95 -21.92
C LEU A 4 8.10 -23.26 -21.30
N VAL A 5 9.29 -23.85 -21.46
CA VAL A 5 10.54 -23.26 -20.98
C VAL A 5 10.80 -21.92 -21.68
N LYS A 6 10.65 -21.85 -23.00
CA LYS A 6 10.75 -20.58 -23.72
C LYS A 6 9.69 -19.57 -23.28
N PHE A 7 8.47 -20.02 -23.01
CA PHE A 7 7.38 -19.15 -22.57
C PHE A 7 7.66 -18.47 -21.22
N LEU A 8 8.21 -19.23 -20.25
CA LEU A 8 8.41 -18.76 -18.87
C LEU A 8 9.77 -18.09 -18.61
N PHE A 9 10.82 -18.53 -19.30
CA PHE A 9 12.19 -18.07 -19.02
C PHE A 9 12.69 -17.01 -20.01
N HIS A 10 12.00 -16.82 -21.14
CA HIS A 10 12.35 -15.76 -22.08
C HIS A 10 11.68 -14.43 -21.70
N ILE A 11 12.43 -13.34 -21.83
CA ILE A 11 11.93 -11.99 -21.58
C ILE A 11 11.05 -11.60 -22.77
N ASN A 12 9.74 -11.81 -22.61
CA ASN A 12 8.74 -11.42 -23.61
C ASN A 12 7.60 -10.66 -22.92
N PRO A 13 7.29 -9.42 -23.34
CA PRO A 13 6.28 -8.59 -22.69
C PRO A 13 4.86 -9.16 -22.82
N VAL A 14 4.56 -9.90 -23.88
CA VAL A 14 3.24 -10.54 -24.08
C VAL A 14 3.10 -11.71 -23.09
N ASN A 15 4.10 -12.60 -23.06
CA ASN A 15 4.10 -13.74 -22.13
C ASN A 15 4.00 -13.26 -20.67
N PHE A 16 4.72 -12.18 -20.34
CA PHE A 16 4.67 -11.57 -19.01
C PHE A 16 3.26 -11.13 -18.63
N LYS A 17 2.56 -10.41 -19.52
CA LYS A 17 1.18 -9.97 -19.27
C LYS A 17 0.22 -11.15 -19.12
N VAL A 18 0.37 -12.18 -19.95
CA VAL A 18 -0.45 -13.39 -19.86
C VAL A 18 -0.26 -14.08 -18.51
N VAL A 19 1.00 -14.34 -18.11
CA VAL A 19 1.31 -14.97 -16.82
C VAL A 19 0.82 -14.10 -15.65
N ALA A 20 1.05 -12.80 -15.69
CA ALA A 20 0.57 -11.87 -14.66
C ALA A 20 -0.96 -11.91 -14.52
N THR A 21 -1.69 -11.93 -15.63
CA THR A 21 -3.17 -11.98 -15.62
C THR A 21 -3.68 -13.30 -15.05
N LEU A 22 -3.08 -14.43 -15.47
CA LEU A 22 -3.45 -15.75 -14.96
C LEU A 22 -3.18 -15.86 -13.45
N LEU A 23 -2.02 -15.38 -13.00
CA LEU A 23 -1.67 -15.36 -11.58
C LEU A 23 -2.63 -14.47 -10.79
N TRP A 24 -2.95 -13.28 -11.28
CA TRP A 24 -3.88 -12.38 -10.61
C TRP A 24 -5.29 -12.97 -10.48
N LEU A 25 -5.80 -13.61 -11.54
CA LEU A 25 -7.10 -14.30 -11.50
C LEU A 25 -7.09 -15.47 -10.51
N PHE A 26 -6.04 -16.30 -10.56
CA PHE A 26 -5.87 -17.41 -9.63
C PHE A 26 -5.85 -16.92 -8.18
N ASP A 27 -5.09 -15.86 -7.91
CA ASP A 27 -4.90 -15.34 -6.56
C ASP A 27 -6.14 -14.58 -6.05
N SER A 28 -6.95 -13.99 -6.94
CA SER A 28 -8.27 -13.46 -6.62
C SER A 28 -9.24 -14.55 -6.16
N VAL A 29 -9.22 -15.72 -6.79
CA VAL A 29 -10.03 -16.87 -6.35
C VAL A 29 -9.47 -17.42 -5.04
N LEU A 30 -8.15 -17.60 -4.94
CA LEU A 30 -7.49 -18.10 -3.74
C LEU A 30 -7.77 -17.20 -2.53
N SER A 31 -7.64 -15.88 -2.66
CA SER A 31 -7.92 -14.93 -1.58
C SER A 31 -9.38 -15.01 -1.10
N THR A 32 -10.33 -15.20 -2.03
CA THR A 32 -11.75 -15.43 -1.69
C THR A 32 -11.93 -16.73 -0.91
N LEU A 33 -11.28 -17.81 -1.37
CA LEU A 33 -11.32 -19.11 -0.69
C LEU A 33 -10.70 -19.03 0.71
N ILE A 34 -9.60 -18.29 0.88
CA ILE A 34 -8.97 -18.07 2.19
C ILE A 34 -9.93 -17.38 3.14
N ILE A 35 -10.60 -16.31 2.69
CA ILE A 35 -11.62 -15.61 3.50
C ILE A 35 -12.71 -16.58 3.95
N TRP A 36 -13.19 -17.46 3.08
CA TRP A 36 -14.27 -18.40 3.42
C TRP A 36 -13.85 -19.58 4.27
N LYS A 37 -12.64 -20.11 4.07
CA LYS A 37 -12.19 -21.40 4.64
C LYS A 37 -11.30 -21.24 5.86
N VAL A 38 -10.59 -20.13 5.99
CA VAL A 38 -9.63 -19.91 7.08
C VAL A 38 -10.26 -18.97 8.12
N PRO A 39 -10.24 -19.32 9.41
CA PRO A 39 -10.77 -18.46 10.46
C PRO A 39 -9.97 -17.14 10.51
N TYR A 40 -10.70 -16.05 10.70
CA TYR A 40 -10.13 -14.74 10.97
C TYR A 40 -9.28 -14.79 12.25
N THR A 41 -8.13 -14.10 12.24
CA THR A 41 -7.23 -14.04 13.40
C THR A 41 -7.14 -12.60 13.86
N GLU A 42 -7.79 -12.29 14.97
CA GLU A 42 -7.72 -10.99 15.60
C GLU A 42 -6.31 -10.74 16.14
N VAL A 43 -5.72 -9.62 15.75
CA VAL A 43 -4.41 -9.16 16.27
C VAL A 43 -4.53 -7.69 16.66
N ASP A 44 -4.76 -6.82 15.68
CA ASP A 44 -4.78 -5.37 15.91
C ASP A 44 -6.10 -4.69 15.52
N TRP A 45 -7.00 -5.35 14.77
CA TRP A 45 -8.22 -4.74 14.23
C TRP A 45 -9.09 -4.13 15.32
N LEU A 46 -9.35 -4.87 16.39
CA LEU A 46 -10.13 -4.39 17.53
C LEU A 46 -9.47 -3.17 18.18
N THR A 47 -8.15 -3.19 18.32
CA THR A 47 -7.40 -2.05 18.86
C THR A 47 -7.56 -0.83 17.94
N TYR A 48 -7.43 -1.00 16.63
CA TYR A 48 -7.60 0.09 15.66
C TYR A 48 -9.00 0.70 15.75
N ILE A 49 -10.04 -0.13 15.83
CA ILE A 49 -11.42 0.33 15.97
C ILE A 49 -11.63 1.05 17.31
N GLN A 50 -11.08 0.55 18.41
CA GLN A 50 -11.14 1.21 19.72
C GLN A 50 -10.48 2.59 19.70
N GLN A 51 -9.27 2.70 19.13
CA GLN A 51 -8.53 3.96 19.02
C GLN A 51 -9.33 4.99 18.21
N VAL A 52 -9.94 4.56 17.11
CA VAL A 52 -10.80 5.40 16.28
C VAL A 52 -12.09 5.81 17.00
N ASN A 53 -12.70 4.92 17.79
CA ASN A 53 -13.89 5.25 18.56
C ASN A 53 -13.61 6.33 19.62
N ARG A 54 -12.42 6.30 20.25
CA ARG A 54 -11.96 7.38 21.16
C ARG A 54 -11.82 8.71 20.43
N PHE A 55 -11.26 8.67 19.21
CA PHE A 55 -11.19 9.86 18.37
C PHE A 55 -12.60 10.36 17.97
N GLU A 56 -13.54 9.48 17.66
CA GLU A 56 -14.92 9.88 17.33
C GLU A 56 -15.65 10.51 18.53
N GLN A 57 -15.32 10.11 19.75
CA GLN A 57 -15.81 10.72 21.00
C GLN A 57 -15.25 12.13 21.29
N GLY A 58 -14.39 12.67 20.41
CA GLY A 58 -13.84 14.02 20.55
C GLY A 58 -12.49 14.08 21.26
N ILE A 59 -11.91 12.95 21.65
CA ILE A 59 -10.54 12.91 22.18
C ILE A 59 -9.58 13.25 21.03
N ARG A 60 -8.77 14.29 21.23
CA ARG A 60 -7.78 14.75 20.25
C ARG A 60 -6.37 14.47 20.70
N ASN A 61 -6.09 14.58 22.00
CA ASN A 61 -4.78 14.29 22.58
C ASN A 61 -4.34 12.84 22.30
N TYR A 62 -3.36 12.64 21.42
CA TYR A 62 -2.88 11.31 21.02
C TYR A 62 -2.36 10.46 22.18
N SER A 63 -1.82 11.09 23.23
CA SER A 63 -1.33 10.36 24.40
C SER A 63 -2.44 9.63 25.18
N GLU A 64 -3.69 10.05 24.97
CA GLU A 64 -4.91 9.49 25.56
C GLU A 64 -5.63 8.51 24.61
N ILE A 65 -5.28 8.49 23.32
CA ILE A 65 -5.86 7.55 22.35
C ILE A 65 -5.19 6.18 22.52
N ARG A 66 -5.89 5.25 23.19
CA ARG A 66 -5.41 3.90 23.49
C ARG A 66 -6.46 2.84 23.20
N GLY A 67 -6.00 1.64 22.84
CA GLY A 67 -6.81 0.42 22.77
C GLY A 67 -6.23 -0.66 23.68
N ASP A 68 -6.76 -1.88 23.59
CA ASP A 68 -6.40 -3.00 24.46
C ASP A 68 -4.91 -3.38 24.38
N THR A 69 -4.28 -3.17 23.23
CA THR A 69 -2.86 -3.46 23.01
C THR A 69 -1.93 -2.28 23.29
N GLY A 70 -2.47 -1.12 23.70
CA GLY A 70 -1.69 0.04 24.11
C GLY A 70 -2.05 1.35 23.39
N PRO A 71 -1.21 2.40 23.56
CA PRO A 71 -1.43 3.70 22.93
C PRO A 71 -1.26 3.64 21.41
N ILE A 72 -1.88 4.59 20.72
CA ILE A 72 -1.69 4.75 19.29
C ILE A 72 -0.22 5.10 18.99
N VAL A 73 0.39 4.34 18.10
CA VAL A 73 1.77 4.56 17.61
C VAL A 73 1.81 5.06 16.16
N TYR A 74 0.64 5.13 15.51
CA TYR A 74 0.50 5.51 14.12
C TYR A 74 0.09 6.99 13.99
N PRO A 75 0.48 7.68 12.91
CA PRO A 75 0.08 9.08 12.69
C PRO A 75 -1.38 9.22 12.25
N ALA A 76 -1.84 10.46 12.04
CA ALA A 76 -3.25 10.78 11.76
C ALA A 76 -3.88 10.04 10.59
N GLY A 77 -3.12 9.70 9.55
CA GLY A 77 -3.64 8.99 8.37
C GLY A 77 -4.21 7.63 8.73
N HIS A 78 -3.64 6.96 9.74
CA HIS A 78 -4.19 5.72 10.29
C HIS A 78 -5.59 5.93 10.87
N ILE A 79 -5.76 6.94 11.73
CA ILE A 79 -7.06 7.25 12.36
C ILE A 79 -8.11 7.54 11.29
N TRP A 80 -7.80 8.39 10.31
CA TRP A 80 -8.75 8.74 9.25
C TRP A 80 -9.16 7.54 8.41
N PHE A 81 -8.20 6.68 8.05
CA PHE A 81 -8.48 5.48 7.28
C PHE A 81 -9.37 4.50 8.04
N TYR A 82 -9.02 4.20 9.30
CA TYR A 82 -9.81 3.27 10.12
C TYR A 82 -11.14 3.87 10.60
N LEU A 83 -11.29 5.21 10.63
CA LEU A 83 -12.59 5.88 10.83
C LEU A 83 -13.55 5.61 9.67
N ILE A 84 -13.08 5.72 8.43
CA ILE A 84 -13.88 5.40 7.24
C ILE A 84 -14.28 3.91 7.27
N LEU A 85 -13.33 3.02 7.57
CA LEU A 85 -13.60 1.58 7.70
C LEU A 85 -14.60 1.29 8.80
N SER A 86 -14.45 1.88 9.98
CA SER A 86 -15.36 1.69 11.11
C SER A 86 -16.79 2.04 10.71
N ARG A 87 -16.99 3.19 10.04
CA ARG A 87 -18.32 3.62 9.55
C ARG A 87 -18.92 2.67 8.52
N ILE A 88 -18.12 2.17 7.59
CA ILE A 88 -18.59 1.22 6.56
C ILE A 88 -18.89 -0.17 7.16
N THR A 89 -18.16 -0.57 8.19
CA THR A 89 -18.24 -1.91 8.80
C THR A 89 -19.14 -1.97 10.04
N ASN A 90 -20.04 -0.99 10.21
CA ASN A 90 -20.95 -0.88 11.36
C ASN A 90 -20.21 -0.86 12.70
N GLY A 91 -19.25 0.06 12.85
CA GLY A 91 -18.42 0.19 14.05
C GLY A 91 -17.35 -0.90 14.18
N GLY A 92 -16.89 -1.48 13.07
CA GLY A 92 -15.91 -2.56 13.07
C GLY A 92 -16.46 -3.98 13.31
N GLN A 93 -17.78 -4.13 13.45
CA GLN A 93 -18.42 -5.43 13.74
C GLN A 93 -18.48 -6.34 12.50
N ASN A 94 -18.64 -5.77 11.30
CA ASN A 94 -18.70 -6.53 10.07
C ASN A 94 -17.29 -6.84 9.54
N ILE A 95 -16.63 -7.81 10.18
CA ILE A 95 -15.27 -8.26 9.81
C ILE A 95 -15.25 -8.80 8.38
N ARG A 96 -16.31 -9.48 7.94
CA ARG A 96 -16.36 -10.05 6.58
C ARG A 96 -16.28 -8.96 5.51
N LEU A 97 -16.99 -7.85 5.70
CA LEU A 97 -16.91 -6.70 4.80
C LEU A 97 -15.49 -6.09 4.82
N ALA A 98 -14.87 -5.97 6.00
CA ALA A 98 -13.49 -5.52 6.09
C ALA A 98 -12.53 -6.43 5.32
N GLN A 99 -12.69 -7.76 5.43
CA GLN A 99 -11.87 -8.72 4.68
C GLN A 99 -11.99 -8.54 3.16
N TYR A 100 -13.19 -8.26 2.63
CA TYR A 100 -13.36 -7.97 1.20
C TYR A 100 -12.73 -6.64 0.78
N ILE A 101 -12.78 -5.61 1.63
CA ILE A 101 -12.07 -4.34 1.37
C ILE A 101 -10.56 -4.59 1.33
N PHE A 102 -10.02 -5.35 2.28
CA PHE A 102 -8.60 -5.69 2.31
C PHE A 102 -8.18 -6.62 1.17
N GLN A 103 -9.07 -7.51 0.72
CA GLN A 103 -8.86 -8.30 -0.49
C GLN A 103 -8.76 -7.41 -1.72
N PHE A 104 -9.62 -6.40 -1.85
CA PHE A 104 -9.52 -5.42 -2.93
C PHE A 104 -8.19 -4.67 -2.88
N LEU A 105 -7.78 -4.16 -1.70
CA LEU A 105 -6.49 -3.49 -1.52
C LEU A 105 -5.32 -4.41 -1.91
N TYR A 106 -5.38 -5.69 -1.53
CA TYR A 106 -4.40 -6.69 -1.90
C TYR A 106 -4.29 -6.87 -3.42
N LEU A 107 -5.41 -7.07 -4.11
CA LEU A 107 -5.44 -7.30 -5.55
C LEU A 107 -4.95 -6.07 -6.34
N VAL A 108 -5.26 -4.86 -5.88
CA VAL A 108 -4.73 -3.62 -6.47
C VAL A 108 -3.22 -3.53 -6.24
N THR A 109 -2.74 -3.78 -5.02
CA THR A 109 -1.30 -3.81 -4.73
C THR A 109 -0.57 -4.82 -5.63
N MET A 110 -1.15 -6.00 -5.84
CA MET A 110 -0.59 -7.02 -6.72
C MET A 110 -0.43 -6.53 -8.16
N ILE A 111 -1.44 -5.86 -8.71
CA ILE A 111 -1.36 -5.24 -10.06
C ILE A 111 -0.24 -4.19 -10.12
N LEU A 112 -0.16 -3.33 -9.10
CA LEU A 112 0.87 -2.28 -9.04
C LEU A 112 2.29 -2.88 -8.98
N VAL A 113 2.47 -3.95 -8.22
CA VAL A 113 3.75 -4.67 -8.14
C VAL A 113 4.05 -5.33 -9.49
N PHE A 114 3.12 -6.07 -10.10
CA PHE A 114 3.32 -6.64 -11.43
C PHE A 114 3.69 -5.60 -12.49
N ARG A 115 3.08 -4.41 -12.42
CA ARG A 115 3.41 -3.30 -13.30
C ARG A 115 4.84 -2.78 -13.08
N ILE A 116 5.32 -2.67 -11.84
CA ILE A 116 6.71 -2.29 -11.55
C ILE A 116 7.68 -3.29 -12.19
N TYR A 117 7.41 -4.59 -12.03
CA TYR A 117 8.23 -5.65 -12.63
C TYR A 117 8.18 -5.64 -14.15
N TYR A 118 7.01 -5.38 -14.74
CA TYR A 118 6.84 -5.22 -16.18
C TYR A 118 7.67 -4.06 -16.74
N MET A 119 7.67 -2.91 -16.05
CA MET A 119 8.43 -1.71 -16.46
C MET A 119 9.95 -1.87 -16.34
N SER A 120 10.45 -2.93 -15.68
CA SER A 120 11.88 -3.24 -15.64
C SER A 120 12.41 -3.75 -16.98
N TYR A 121 11.56 -4.33 -17.85
CA TYR A 121 11.92 -4.94 -19.15
C TYR A 121 13.03 -6.00 -19.11
N ARG A 122 13.44 -6.45 -17.92
CA ARG A 122 14.57 -7.38 -17.71
C ARG A 122 14.18 -8.69 -17.06
N LEU A 123 12.91 -8.83 -16.69
CA LEU A 123 12.45 -9.94 -15.86
C LEU A 123 11.60 -10.92 -16.68
N PRO A 124 11.97 -12.21 -16.70
CA PRO A 124 11.16 -13.23 -17.34
C PRO A 124 9.91 -13.57 -16.50
N PRO A 125 8.84 -14.09 -17.12
CA PRO A 125 7.57 -14.36 -16.44
C PRO A 125 7.66 -15.30 -15.22
N PHE A 126 8.61 -16.23 -15.17
CA PHE A 126 8.75 -17.16 -14.04
C PHE A 126 8.95 -16.45 -12.68
N VAL A 127 9.53 -15.25 -12.68
CA VAL A 127 9.77 -14.46 -11.46
C VAL A 127 8.45 -14.11 -10.76
N LEU A 128 7.38 -13.89 -11.53
CA LEU A 128 6.05 -13.62 -10.98
C LEU A 128 5.48 -14.82 -10.23
N ILE A 129 5.76 -16.04 -10.70
CA ILE A 129 5.33 -17.26 -10.04
C ILE A 129 6.01 -17.37 -8.68
N MET A 130 7.34 -17.14 -8.62
CA MET A 130 8.08 -17.15 -7.35
C MET A 130 7.55 -16.10 -6.35
N LEU A 131 7.21 -14.91 -6.85
CA LEU A 131 6.61 -13.85 -6.04
C LEU A 131 5.27 -14.31 -5.43
N CYS A 132 4.38 -14.90 -6.24
CA CYS A 132 3.08 -15.37 -5.78
C CYS A 132 3.21 -16.57 -4.82
N CYS A 133 4.09 -17.53 -5.11
CA CYS A 133 4.31 -18.70 -4.25
C CYS A 133 4.83 -18.32 -2.85
N THR A 134 5.56 -17.21 -2.72
CA THR A 134 6.08 -16.71 -1.43
C THR A 134 5.02 -15.93 -0.62
N SER A 135 3.80 -15.78 -1.16
CA SER A 135 2.80 -14.83 -0.64
C SER A 135 1.98 -15.32 0.56
N TYR A 136 2.25 -16.50 1.14
CA TYR A 136 1.47 -17.01 2.28
C TYR A 136 1.36 -15.99 3.44
N ARG A 137 2.48 -15.37 3.82
CA ARG A 137 2.50 -14.36 4.89
C ARG A 137 1.74 -13.10 4.49
N ILE A 138 1.79 -12.72 3.22
CA ILE A 138 1.10 -11.53 2.69
C ILE A 138 -0.41 -11.74 2.74
N HIS A 139 -0.92 -12.91 2.33
CA HIS A 139 -2.33 -13.26 2.46
C HIS A 139 -2.82 -13.16 3.91
N SER A 140 -2.03 -13.64 4.88
CA SER A 140 -2.38 -13.53 6.29
C SER A 140 -2.46 -12.06 6.75
N ILE A 141 -1.48 -11.24 6.36
CA ILE A 141 -1.40 -9.81 6.72
C ILE A 141 -2.62 -9.03 6.18
N TYR A 142 -2.97 -9.22 4.90
CA TYR A 142 -4.08 -8.52 4.27
C TYR A 142 -5.43 -9.09 4.71
N LEU A 143 -5.65 -10.40 4.55
CA LEU A 143 -7.00 -10.99 4.59
C LEU A 143 -7.42 -11.46 5.99
N LEU A 144 -6.46 -11.88 6.82
CA LEU A 144 -6.76 -12.54 8.11
C LEU A 144 -6.52 -11.65 9.32
N ARG A 145 -5.65 -10.63 9.20
CA ARG A 145 -5.27 -9.74 10.31
C ARG A 145 -5.66 -8.28 10.10
N LEU A 146 -5.98 -7.88 8.86
CA LEU A 146 -6.44 -6.53 8.50
C LEU A 146 -5.47 -5.42 8.95
N PHE A 147 -4.16 -5.66 8.79
CA PHE A 147 -3.12 -4.75 9.27
C PHE A 147 -3.08 -3.41 8.52
N ASN A 148 -2.55 -2.40 9.18
CA ASN A 148 -2.39 -1.06 8.62
C ASN A 148 -1.30 -0.98 7.51
N ASP A 149 -0.26 -1.84 7.58
CA ASP A 149 0.86 -1.86 6.62
C ASP A 149 0.44 -1.93 5.13
N PRO A 150 -0.47 -2.84 4.72
CA PRO A 150 -1.12 -2.85 3.41
C PRO A 150 -1.45 -1.48 2.81
N VAL A 151 -2.06 -0.60 3.61
CA VAL A 151 -2.62 0.67 3.16
C VAL A 151 -1.49 1.65 2.85
N ALA A 152 -0.51 1.74 3.76
CA ALA A 152 0.68 2.56 3.56
C ALA A 152 1.47 2.10 2.33
N MET A 153 1.65 0.77 2.16
CA MET A 153 2.36 0.21 1.03
C MET A 153 1.62 0.42 -0.30
N LEU A 154 0.29 0.35 -0.32
CA LEU A 154 -0.51 0.63 -1.50
C LEU A 154 -0.27 2.06 -2.00
N LEU A 155 -0.40 3.06 -1.12
CA LEU A 155 -0.16 4.46 -1.45
C LEU A 155 1.26 4.68 -1.99
N PHE A 156 2.25 4.05 -1.36
CA PHE A 156 3.63 4.09 -1.82
C PHE A 156 3.80 3.45 -3.20
N TYR A 157 3.20 2.29 -3.47
CA TYR A 157 3.30 1.65 -4.79
C TYR A 157 2.57 2.41 -5.89
N ILE A 158 1.50 3.16 -5.58
CA ILE A 158 0.88 4.09 -6.52
C ILE A 158 1.88 5.19 -6.89
N ALA A 159 2.53 5.80 -5.89
CA ALA A 159 3.56 6.82 -6.07
C ALA A 159 4.73 6.31 -6.97
N VAL A 160 5.22 5.09 -6.72
CA VAL A 160 6.25 4.44 -7.55
C VAL A 160 5.76 4.20 -8.98
N ASN A 161 4.53 3.71 -9.15
CA ASN A 161 3.99 3.47 -10.49
C ASN A 161 3.80 4.76 -11.29
N LEU A 162 3.47 5.87 -10.63
CA LEU A 162 3.45 7.18 -11.26
C LEU A 162 4.88 7.56 -11.71
N TRP A 163 5.89 7.51 -10.84
CA TRP A 163 7.29 7.76 -11.25
C TRP A 163 7.72 6.94 -12.48
N LEU A 164 7.37 5.65 -12.53
CA LEU A 164 7.70 4.78 -13.66
C LEU A 164 6.98 5.14 -14.96
N SER A 165 5.79 5.75 -14.88
CA SER A 165 4.97 6.03 -16.05
C SER A 165 5.54 7.14 -16.93
N ARG A 166 6.46 7.97 -16.44
CA ARG A 166 7.15 9.05 -17.21
C ARG A 166 6.20 9.92 -18.06
N HIS A 167 4.95 10.10 -17.65
CA HIS A 167 4.02 10.99 -18.36
C HIS A 167 4.35 12.45 -18.00
N PHE A 168 5.43 12.97 -18.58
CA PHE A 168 5.93 14.35 -18.41
C PHE A 168 5.03 15.42 -19.06
N TRP A 169 3.93 15.03 -19.71
CA TRP A 169 3.09 15.91 -20.51
C TRP A 169 2.34 16.99 -19.70
N LEU A 170 2.10 16.78 -18.41
CA LEU A 170 1.40 17.75 -17.54
C LEU A 170 2.34 18.69 -16.74
N GLY A 171 3.62 18.75 -17.12
CA GLY A 171 4.63 19.51 -16.38
C GLY A 171 5.23 18.69 -15.24
N SER A 172 6.56 18.62 -15.22
CA SER A 172 7.36 17.83 -14.25
C SER A 172 7.04 18.16 -12.79
N VAL A 173 6.64 19.40 -12.51
CA VAL A 173 6.35 19.92 -11.17
C VAL A 173 5.04 19.37 -10.60
N VAL A 174 3.93 19.43 -11.34
CA VAL A 174 2.62 18.95 -10.87
C VAL A 174 2.68 17.44 -10.59
N TYR A 175 3.35 16.71 -11.48
CA TYR A 175 3.52 15.27 -11.31
C TYR A 175 4.33 14.92 -10.07
N SER A 176 5.43 15.64 -9.84
CA SER A 176 6.29 15.45 -8.67
C SER A 176 5.57 15.84 -7.37
N LEU A 177 4.70 16.86 -7.40
CA LEU A 177 3.87 17.25 -6.26
C LEU A 177 2.84 16.16 -5.90
N ILE A 178 2.15 15.59 -6.89
CA ILE A 178 1.19 14.49 -6.68
C ILE A 178 1.90 13.28 -6.05
N ILE A 179 3.06 12.91 -6.59
CA ILE A 179 3.81 11.77 -6.10
C ILE A 179 4.27 11.99 -4.66
N VAL A 180 4.82 13.16 -4.35
CA VAL A 180 5.27 13.47 -2.99
C VAL A 180 4.09 13.55 -2.03
N THR A 181 2.94 14.09 -2.45
CA THR A 181 1.71 14.09 -1.64
C THR A 181 1.27 12.65 -1.29
N LEU A 182 1.34 11.72 -2.25
CA LEU A 182 1.05 10.30 -2.00
C LEU A 182 2.06 9.68 -1.05
N CYS A 183 3.34 10.01 -1.16
CA CYS A 183 4.36 9.58 -0.19
C CYS A 183 4.12 10.15 1.21
N SER A 184 3.76 11.43 1.33
CA SER A 184 3.40 12.06 2.62
C SER A 184 2.18 11.37 3.23
N LEU A 185 1.16 11.07 2.42
CA LEU A 185 -0.03 10.34 2.85
C LEU A 185 0.34 8.92 3.32
N ALA A 186 1.21 8.22 2.60
CA ALA A 186 1.70 6.90 3.01
C ALA A 186 2.44 6.94 4.36
N VAL A 187 3.28 7.97 4.58
CA VAL A 187 3.96 8.17 5.87
C VAL A 187 2.97 8.51 6.99
N SER A 188 1.92 9.28 6.69
CA SER A 188 0.86 9.60 7.65
C SER A 188 0.07 8.38 8.11
N VAL A 189 0.06 7.30 7.33
CA VAL A 189 -0.55 6.02 7.70
C VAL A 189 0.43 5.18 8.53
N LYS A 190 1.69 5.08 8.10
CA LYS A 190 2.73 4.34 8.84
C LYS A 190 4.13 4.89 8.58
N MET A 191 4.90 5.09 9.66
CA MET A 191 6.23 5.68 9.61
C MET A 191 7.27 4.85 8.86
N ASN A 192 7.07 3.53 8.70
CA ASN A 192 8.00 2.65 8.00
C ASN A 192 8.30 3.08 6.56
N ILE A 193 7.41 3.86 5.94
CA ILE A 193 7.62 4.41 4.60
C ILE A 193 8.81 5.38 4.55
N LEU A 194 9.19 6.00 5.68
CA LEU A 194 10.39 6.84 5.77
C LEU A 194 11.67 6.09 5.43
N LEU A 195 11.70 4.75 5.54
CA LEU A 195 12.85 3.95 5.12
C LEU A 195 13.14 4.10 3.62
N PHE A 196 12.13 4.41 2.81
CA PHE A 196 12.29 4.69 1.38
C PHE A 196 12.71 6.13 1.08
N SER A 197 12.74 7.02 2.08
CA SER A 197 13.03 8.44 1.89
C SER A 197 14.40 8.73 1.25
N PRO A 198 15.51 8.01 1.54
CA PRO A 198 16.79 8.29 0.89
C PRO A 198 16.72 8.02 -0.62
N ALA A 199 16.07 6.92 -1.02
CA ALA A 199 15.90 6.57 -2.43
C ALA A 199 15.02 7.60 -3.15
N VAL A 200 13.91 8.03 -2.53
CA VAL A 200 13.03 9.07 -3.06
C VAL A 200 13.77 10.40 -3.24
N LEU A 201 14.60 10.79 -2.26
CA LEU A 201 15.40 12.00 -2.33
C LEU A 201 16.34 12.00 -3.55
N PHE A 202 17.07 10.90 -3.76
CA PHE A 202 17.94 10.78 -4.94
C PHE A 202 17.15 10.87 -6.24
N VAL A 203 16.02 10.16 -6.35
CA VAL A 203 15.17 10.21 -7.54
C VAL A 203 14.67 11.63 -7.82
N LEU A 204 14.30 12.40 -6.80
CA LEU A 204 13.85 13.79 -6.96
C LEU A 204 15.00 14.71 -7.39
N LEU A 205 16.17 14.61 -6.74
CA LEU A 205 17.35 15.42 -7.06
C LEU A 205 17.78 15.24 -8.52
N PHE A 206 17.83 13.98 -9.00
CA PHE A 206 18.27 13.69 -10.37
C PHE A 206 17.23 14.07 -11.43
N ASN A 207 15.93 14.06 -11.12
CA ASN A 207 14.88 14.31 -12.12
C ASN A 207 14.36 15.75 -12.15
N THR A 208 14.36 16.46 -11.01
CA THR A 208 13.71 17.78 -10.89
C THR A 208 14.69 18.93 -10.63
N GLY A 209 15.93 18.61 -10.25
CA GLY A 209 16.96 19.58 -9.86
C GLY A 209 16.83 20.05 -8.41
N TYR A 210 17.89 20.71 -7.91
CA TYR A 210 18.03 21.06 -6.50
C TYR A 210 16.93 21.98 -5.96
N TRP A 211 16.63 23.07 -6.67
CA TRP A 211 15.67 24.09 -6.21
C TRP A 211 14.24 23.57 -6.12
N ASN A 212 13.78 22.84 -7.14
CA ASN A 212 12.45 22.23 -7.13
C ASN A 212 12.34 21.16 -6.05
N THR A 213 13.40 20.35 -5.87
CA THR A 213 13.44 19.34 -4.81
C THR A 213 13.28 19.97 -3.42
N LEU A 214 13.93 21.11 -3.15
CA LEU A 214 13.78 21.82 -1.87
C LEU A 214 12.35 22.30 -1.64
N GLN A 215 11.69 22.90 -2.64
CA GLN A 215 10.29 23.34 -2.54
C GLN A 215 9.33 22.17 -2.27
N ILE A 216 9.58 21.04 -2.93
CA ILE A 216 8.79 19.82 -2.77
C ILE A 216 8.96 19.23 -1.36
N ILE A 217 10.20 19.15 -0.86
CA ILE A 217 10.49 18.66 0.50
C ILE A 217 9.85 19.57 1.54
N PHE A 218 9.97 20.88 1.38
CA PHE A 218 9.35 21.85 2.29
C PHE A 218 7.82 21.66 2.35
N SER A 219 7.18 21.46 1.20
CA SER A 219 5.75 21.16 1.12
C SER A 219 5.38 19.85 1.84
N CYS A 220 6.21 18.81 1.67
CA CYS A 220 6.04 17.53 2.37
C CYS A 220 6.13 17.70 3.89
N THR A 221 7.15 18.42 4.37
CA THR A 221 7.34 18.68 5.81
C THR A 221 6.16 19.47 6.39
N ALA A 222 5.64 20.47 5.67
CA ALA A 222 4.49 21.24 6.11
C ALA A 222 3.22 20.37 6.29
N VAL A 223 2.92 19.50 5.31
CA VAL A 223 1.80 18.54 5.41
C VAL A 223 2.02 17.58 6.59
N GLN A 224 3.25 17.16 6.79
CA GLN A 224 3.59 16.17 7.78
C GLN A 224 3.55 16.71 9.22
N VAL A 225 4.01 17.95 9.45
CA VAL A 225 3.86 18.64 10.75
C VAL A 225 2.38 18.76 11.12
N ASN A 226 1.52 19.15 10.19
CA ASN A 226 0.07 19.21 10.43
C ASN A 226 -0.56 17.84 10.71
N SER A 227 0.06 16.76 10.24
CA SER A 227 -0.44 15.38 10.46
C SER A 227 -0.03 14.80 11.82
N TYR A 228 0.93 15.41 12.52
CA TYR A 228 1.42 14.97 13.84
C TYR A 228 0.97 15.88 14.99
N CYS A 229 0.41 17.07 14.71
CA CYS A 229 0.14 18.11 15.72
C CYS A 229 -1.30 18.17 16.27
N TYR A 230 -2.01 17.04 16.36
CA TYR A 230 -3.32 17.00 17.02
C TYR A 230 -3.30 16.10 18.26
#